data_AF-A0A2N1WBB4-F1
#
_entry.id   AF-A0A2N1WBB4-F1
#
_cell.length_a   1.000
_cell.length_b   1.000
_cell.length_c   1.000
_cell.angle_alpha   90.00
_cell.angle_beta   90.00
_cell.angle_gamma   90.00
#
_symmetry.space_group_name_H-M   'P 1'
#
loop_
_entity.id
_entity.type
_entity.pdbx_description
1 polymer ?
#
loop_
_entity_poly.entity_id
_entity_poly.type
_entity_poly.pdbx_seq_one_letter_code
_entity_poly.pdbx_strand_id
1 'polypeptide(L)'
;DYGDLGAYLGPLVERTRREPGAATITSELDSVAAAAKELEAAGRELRVAQRAALDRGASHQELAAANAILRKVERAFVRKEGLVGRPFLGNLVFAADRDNGYANVQFPGVVEALRDGDTARAAAEAAELAERTREAARRVEAARSALPGS
;
A
#
# COMPACT_ATOMS: atom_id res chain seq x y z
N ASP A 1 -2.20 1.84 -10.59
CA ASP A 1 -1.70 3.03 -9.89
C ASP A 1 -1.98 2.88 -8.38
N TYR A 2 -1.80 3.91 -7.55
CA TYR A 2 -2.04 3.82 -6.10
C TYR A 2 -3.51 3.50 -5.75
N GLY A 3 -4.45 3.89 -6.62
CA GLY A 3 -5.86 3.55 -6.49
C GLY A 3 -6.06 2.04 -6.62
N ASP A 4 -5.54 1.46 -7.71
CA ASP A 4 -5.61 0.02 -7.96
C ASP A 4 -4.96 -0.81 -6.85
N LEU A 5 -3.88 -0.30 -6.27
CA LEU A 5 -3.23 -0.93 -5.13
C LEU A 5 -4.12 -0.97 -3.89
N GLY A 6 -4.71 0.17 -3.50
CA GLY A 6 -5.64 0.21 -2.38
C GLY A 6 -6.80 -0.77 -2.57
N ALA A 7 -7.37 -0.79 -3.79
CA ALA A 7 -8.41 -1.75 -4.16
C ALA A 7 -7.94 -3.21 -4.08
N TYR A 8 -6.68 -3.49 -4.46
CA TYR A 8 -6.10 -4.83 -4.43
C TYR A 8 -5.89 -5.37 -3.00
N LEU A 9 -5.59 -4.50 -2.03
CA LEU A 9 -5.37 -4.90 -0.63
C LEU A 9 -6.64 -5.39 0.06
N GLY A 10 -7.82 -4.86 -0.30
CA GLY A 10 -9.11 -5.25 0.31
C GLY A 10 -9.38 -6.76 0.25
N PRO A 11 -9.38 -7.39 -0.93
CA PRO A 11 -9.53 -8.84 -1.07
C PRO A 11 -8.48 -9.66 -0.29
N LEU A 12 -7.26 -9.16 -0.11
CA LEU A 12 -6.22 -9.84 0.67
C LEU A 12 -6.54 -9.80 2.18
N VAL A 13 -7.12 -8.72 2.69
CA VAL A 13 -7.62 -8.66 4.08
C VAL A 13 -8.73 -9.68 4.27
N GLU A 14 -9.69 -9.75 3.34
CA GLU A 14 -10.78 -10.74 3.43
C GLU A 14 -10.28 -12.18 3.36
N ARG A 15 -9.22 -12.44 2.59
CA ARG A 15 -8.56 -13.76 2.59
C ARG A 15 -7.88 -14.06 3.93
N THR A 16 -7.21 -13.08 4.52
CA THR A 16 -6.52 -13.21 5.82
C THR A 16 -7.48 -13.44 6.98
N ARG A 17 -8.67 -12.82 6.96
CA ARG A 17 -9.74 -13.07 7.94
C ARG A 17 -10.22 -14.52 8.00
N ARG A 18 -9.91 -15.33 6.97
CA ARG A 18 -10.26 -16.76 6.92
C ARG A 18 -9.16 -17.68 7.49
N GLU A 19 -7.99 -17.14 7.83
CA GLU A 19 -6.94 -17.94 8.45
C GLU A 19 -7.31 -18.31 9.90
N PRO A 20 -6.96 -19.51 10.36
CA PRO A 20 -7.11 -19.88 11.76
C PRO A 20 -6.46 -18.84 12.69
N GLY A 21 -7.14 -18.47 13.78
CA GLY A 21 -6.64 -17.48 14.74
C GLY A 21 -6.88 -16.01 14.36
N ALA A 22 -7.29 -15.70 13.12
CA ALA A 22 -7.49 -14.32 12.66
C ALA A 22 -8.54 -13.53 13.48
N ALA A 23 -9.51 -14.23 14.10
CA ALA A 23 -10.50 -13.61 14.98
C ALA A 23 -9.88 -12.84 16.15
N THR A 24 -8.66 -13.20 16.56
CA THR A 24 -7.92 -12.55 17.66
C THR A 24 -7.29 -11.20 17.28
N ILE A 25 -7.22 -10.87 15.99
CA ILE A 25 -6.58 -9.66 15.45
C ILE A 25 -7.54 -8.84 14.55
N THR A 26 -8.84 -8.95 14.81
CA THR A 26 -9.88 -8.36 13.95
C THR A 26 -9.73 -6.85 13.81
N SER A 27 -9.42 -6.13 14.90
CA SER A 27 -9.19 -4.68 14.92
C SER A 27 -8.03 -4.23 14.04
N GLU A 28 -6.97 -5.03 13.99
CA GLU A 28 -5.76 -4.77 13.21
C GLU A 28 -6.06 -5.01 11.73
N LEU A 29 -6.77 -6.09 11.40
CA LEU A 29 -7.22 -6.35 10.03
C LEU A 29 -8.21 -5.29 9.54
N ASP A 30 -9.10 -4.79 10.40
CA ASP A 30 -9.98 -3.65 10.10
C ASP A 30 -9.18 -2.37 9.83
N SER A 31 -8.09 -2.15 10.58
CA SER A 31 -7.17 -1.04 10.34
C SER A 31 -6.46 -1.16 9.00
N VAL A 32 -6.04 -2.35 8.59
CA VAL A 32 -5.46 -2.59 7.25
C VAL A 32 -6.50 -2.31 6.17
N ALA A 33 -7.74 -2.78 6.33
CA ALA A 33 -8.83 -2.53 5.38
C ALA A 33 -9.17 -1.04 5.26
N ALA A 34 -9.19 -0.30 6.37
CA ALA A 34 -9.41 1.14 6.37
C ALA A 34 -8.27 1.87 5.63
N ALA A 35 -7.01 1.54 5.96
CA ALA A 35 -5.85 2.12 5.30
C ALA A 35 -5.82 1.84 3.78
N ALA A 36 -6.23 0.63 3.37
CA ALA A 36 -6.37 0.27 1.97
C ALA A 36 -7.39 1.15 1.23
N LYS A 37 -8.56 1.41 1.85
CA LYS A 37 -9.57 2.32 1.30
C LYS A 37 -9.10 3.77 1.23
N GLU A 38 -8.35 4.23 2.23
CA GLU A 38 -7.73 5.56 2.22
C GLU A 38 -6.76 5.70 1.04
N LEU A 39 -5.92 4.69 0.82
CA LEU A 39 -4.96 4.66 -0.30
C LEU A 39 -5.68 4.60 -1.65
N GLU A 40 -6.74 3.80 -1.75
CA GLU A 40 -7.57 3.68 -2.94
C GLU A 40 -8.19 5.04 -3.31
N ALA A 41 -8.77 5.74 -2.31
CA ALA A 41 -9.34 7.07 -2.49
C ALA A 41 -8.28 8.10 -2.91
N ALA A 42 -7.18 8.20 -2.16
CA ALA A 42 -6.10 9.13 -2.47
C ALA A 42 -5.53 8.90 -3.88
N GLY A 43 -5.37 7.64 -4.28
CA GLY A 43 -4.88 7.28 -5.62
C GLY A 43 -5.83 7.70 -6.74
N ARG A 44 -7.14 7.51 -6.56
CA ARG A 44 -8.15 8.00 -7.51
C ARG A 44 -8.15 9.52 -7.61
N GLU A 45 -8.11 10.21 -6.48
CA GLU A 45 -8.13 11.68 -6.44
C GLU A 45 -6.87 12.27 -7.07
N LEU A 46 -5.69 11.69 -6.82
CA LEU A 46 -4.46 12.05 -7.50
C LEU A 46 -4.61 11.90 -9.02
N ARG A 47 -5.18 10.79 -9.51
CA ARG A 47 -5.35 10.55 -10.94
C ARG A 47 -6.26 11.60 -11.58
N VAL A 48 -7.34 11.98 -10.91
CA VAL A 48 -8.23 13.07 -11.35
C VAL A 48 -7.48 14.41 -11.40
N ALA A 49 -6.74 14.73 -10.34
CA ALA A 49 -5.96 15.97 -10.25
C ALA A 49 -4.85 16.05 -11.32
N GLN A 50 -4.15 14.94 -11.58
CA GLN A 50 -3.13 14.86 -12.63
C GLN A 50 -3.72 15.13 -14.00
N ARG A 51 -4.88 14.53 -14.31
CA ARG A 51 -5.55 14.78 -15.59
C ARG A 51 -5.99 16.23 -15.72
N ALA A 52 -6.59 16.80 -14.68
CA ALA A 52 -7.01 18.19 -14.67
C ALA A 52 -5.82 19.17 -14.81
N ALA A 53 -4.69 18.87 -14.18
CA ALA A 53 -3.46 19.66 -14.32
C ALA A 53 -2.93 19.62 -15.76
N LEU A 54 -2.93 18.44 -16.40
CA LEU A 54 -2.53 18.30 -17.81
C LEU A 54 -3.47 19.06 -18.75
N ASP A 55 -4.79 18.96 -18.54
CA ASP A 55 -5.80 19.66 -19.35
C ASP A 55 -5.67 21.20 -19.23
N ARG A 56 -5.14 21.69 -18.10
CA ARG A 56 -4.83 23.11 -17.86
C ARG A 56 -3.45 23.55 -18.39
N GLY A 57 -2.67 22.65 -18.99
CA GLY A 57 -1.35 22.95 -19.52
C GLY A 57 -0.27 23.09 -18.45
N ALA A 58 -0.38 22.35 -17.33
CA ALA A 58 0.66 22.34 -16.31
C ALA A 58 2.05 22.07 -16.91
N SER A 59 3.02 22.87 -16.50
CA SER A 59 4.41 22.75 -16.92
C SER A 59 5.05 21.49 -16.36
N HIS A 60 6.15 21.06 -17.01
CA HIS A 60 6.94 19.94 -16.53
C HIS A 60 7.46 20.16 -15.09
N GLN A 61 7.76 21.40 -14.71
CA GLN A 61 8.24 21.76 -13.37
C GLN A 61 7.16 21.57 -12.30
N GLU A 62 5.91 21.94 -12.60
CA GLU A 62 4.78 21.75 -11.68
C GLU A 62 4.48 20.25 -11.46
N LEU A 63 4.54 19.45 -12.52
CA LEU A 63 4.40 18.00 -12.41
C LEU A 63 5.60 17.35 -11.68
N ALA A 64 6.80 17.91 -11.83
CA ALA A 64 8.01 17.39 -11.20
C ALA A 64 7.97 17.46 -9.65
N ALA A 65 7.32 18.48 -9.08
CA ALA A 65 7.15 18.62 -7.64
C ALA A 65 6.29 17.49 -7.05
N ALA A 66 5.12 17.24 -7.64
CA ALA A 66 4.25 16.11 -7.27
C ALA A 66 4.98 14.76 -7.44
N ASN A 67 5.70 14.58 -8.55
CA ASN A 67 6.48 13.36 -8.80
C ASN A 67 7.65 13.18 -7.81
N ALA A 68 8.24 14.26 -7.28
CA ALA A 68 9.28 14.17 -6.26
C ALA A 68 8.73 13.63 -4.93
N ILE A 69 7.47 13.96 -4.59
CA ILE A 69 6.78 13.44 -3.42
C ILE A 69 6.45 11.95 -3.62
N LEU A 70 5.90 11.57 -4.79
CA LEU A 70 5.58 10.17 -5.10
C LEU A 70 6.82 9.26 -5.06
N ARG A 71 7.98 9.72 -5.54
CA ARG A 71 9.24 8.98 -5.43
C ARG A 71 9.65 8.68 -3.97
N LYS A 72 9.20 9.46 -2.99
CA LYS A 72 9.42 9.15 -1.56
C LYS A 72 8.50 8.03 -1.09
N VAL A 73 7.28 7.91 -1.65
CA VAL A 73 6.37 6.79 -1.38
C VAL A 73 7.00 5.48 -1.82
N GLU A 74 7.51 5.45 -3.05
CA GLU A 74 8.17 4.28 -3.63
C GLU A 74 9.31 3.77 -2.72
N ARG A 75 10.11 4.67 -2.14
CA ARG A 75 11.17 4.29 -1.20
C ARG A 75 10.68 3.80 0.15
N ALA A 76 9.54 4.27 0.64
CA ALA A 76 8.94 3.77 1.89
C ALA A 76 8.35 2.37 1.74
N PHE A 77 7.94 2.00 0.52
CA PHE A 77 7.46 0.67 0.17
C PHE A 77 8.57 -0.29 -0.25
N VAL A 78 9.83 0.14 -0.28
CA VAL A 78 11.00 -0.69 -0.61
C VAL A 78 11.74 -1.04 0.68
N ARG A 79 11.66 -2.31 1.14
CA ARG A 79 12.61 -2.87 2.12
C ARG A 79 14.05 -2.66 1.64
N LYS A 80 14.99 -2.40 2.55
CA LYS A 80 16.41 -2.11 2.26
C LYS A 80 17.11 -3.21 1.46
N GLU A 81 16.59 -4.45 1.47
CA GLU A 81 17.20 -5.60 0.79
C GLU A 81 16.94 -5.67 -0.74
N GLY A 82 16.10 -4.80 -1.31
CA GLY A 82 16.04 -4.50 -2.75
C GLY A 82 15.50 -5.59 -3.69
N LEU A 83 14.79 -5.21 -4.75
CA LEU A 83 14.53 -6.07 -5.91
C LEU A 83 14.57 -5.24 -7.20
N VAL A 84 15.35 -5.70 -8.18
CA VAL A 84 15.47 -5.14 -9.53
C VAL A 84 14.33 -5.67 -10.41
N GLY A 85 13.69 -4.78 -11.20
CA GLY A 85 13.01 -5.19 -12.43
C GLY A 85 11.67 -4.55 -12.79
N ARG A 86 10.91 -3.97 -11.84
CA ARG A 86 9.62 -3.30 -12.13
C ARG A 86 9.35 -2.15 -11.13
N PRO A 87 9.19 -0.88 -11.55
CA PRO A 87 9.27 0.28 -10.65
C PRO A 87 7.98 0.65 -9.89
N PHE A 88 7.08 -0.30 -9.58
CA PHE A 88 5.95 -0.02 -8.69
C PHE A 88 5.81 -1.07 -7.58
N LEU A 89 5.70 -0.53 -6.36
CA LEU A 89 5.14 -1.11 -5.14
C LEU A 89 5.39 -2.61 -4.86
N GLY A 90 6.65 -3.03 -4.97
CA GLY A 90 7.05 -4.42 -4.80
C GLY A 90 7.13 -4.90 -3.34
N ASN A 91 7.73 -4.19 -2.40
CA ASN A 91 8.34 -4.93 -1.27
C ASN A 91 7.43 -5.29 -0.08
N LEU A 92 6.15 -4.91 -0.05
CA LEU A 92 5.19 -5.36 0.98
C LEU A 92 4.18 -6.40 0.47
N VAL A 93 3.83 -6.30 -0.81
CA VAL A 93 2.89 -7.21 -1.48
C VAL A 93 3.63 -8.30 -2.28
N PHE A 94 4.76 -7.98 -2.91
CA PHE A 94 5.55 -8.88 -3.78
C PHE A 94 6.81 -9.48 -3.11
N ALA A 95 7.14 -9.12 -1.87
CA ALA A 95 7.99 -10.02 -1.05
C ALA A 95 7.31 -11.40 -0.85
N ALA A 96 6.02 -11.50 -1.15
CA ALA A 96 5.26 -12.73 -1.25
C ALA A 96 5.29 -13.39 -2.66
N ASP A 97 5.98 -12.83 -3.66
CA ASP A 97 5.91 -13.30 -5.06
C ASP A 97 7.26 -13.76 -5.65
N ARG A 98 8.44 -13.47 -5.05
CA ARG A 98 9.66 -13.60 -5.86
C ARG A 98 10.27 -14.99 -6.03
N ASP A 99 10.27 -15.91 -5.07
CA ASP A 99 11.12 -17.11 -5.22
C ASP A 99 10.46 -18.42 -4.70
N ASN A 100 10.20 -19.34 -5.63
CA ASN A 100 9.94 -20.79 -5.48
C ASN A 100 8.61 -21.28 -4.84
N GLY A 101 7.69 -21.73 -5.71
CA GLY A 101 7.11 -23.08 -5.62
C GLY A 101 6.09 -23.42 -4.53
N TYR A 102 5.86 -22.58 -3.50
CA TYR A 102 4.86 -22.82 -2.45
C TYR A 102 3.87 -21.65 -2.30
N ALA A 103 2.84 -21.66 -3.15
CA ALA A 103 1.49 -21.11 -2.92
C ALA A 103 1.35 -19.77 -2.14
N ASN A 104 1.41 -18.65 -2.86
CA ASN A 104 0.62 -17.41 -2.71
C ASN A 104 0.06 -17.10 -1.30
N VAL A 105 0.89 -16.88 -0.27
CA VAL A 105 0.41 -16.41 1.04
C VAL A 105 0.33 -14.89 1.05
N GLN A 106 -0.89 -14.35 1.21
CA GLN A 106 -1.10 -12.92 1.40
C GLN A 106 -0.58 -12.48 2.77
N PHE A 107 -0.01 -11.29 2.87
CA PHE A 107 0.52 -10.73 4.13
C PHE A 107 1.34 -11.76 4.93
N PRO A 108 2.46 -12.28 4.36
CA PRO A 108 3.17 -13.44 4.90
C PRO A 108 3.51 -13.31 6.38
N GLY A 109 3.97 -12.14 6.85
CA GLY A 109 4.25 -11.93 8.29
C GLY A 109 3.02 -12.13 9.20
N VAL A 110 1.84 -11.67 8.77
CA VAL A 110 0.59 -11.87 9.52
C VAL A 110 0.18 -13.33 9.49
N VAL A 111 0.18 -13.96 8.31
CA VAL A 111 -0.29 -15.34 8.16
C VAL A 111 0.65 -16.36 8.79
N GLU A 112 1.97 -16.17 8.68
CA GLU A 112 2.98 -16.99 9.36
C GLU A 112 2.79 -16.89 10.88
N ALA A 113 2.60 -15.68 11.42
CA ALA A 113 2.35 -15.49 12.84
C ALA A 113 1.06 -16.16 13.33
N LEU A 114 -0.02 -16.09 12.54
CA LEU A 114 -1.26 -16.80 12.83
C LEU A 114 -1.08 -18.32 12.82
N ARG A 115 -0.33 -18.86 11.85
CA ARG A 115 -0.05 -20.31 11.74
C ARG A 115 0.82 -20.83 12.86
N ASP A 116 1.74 -20.00 13.36
CA ASP A 116 2.58 -20.31 14.52
C ASP A 116 1.83 -20.16 15.85
N GLY A 117 0.57 -19.70 15.83
CA GLY A 117 -0.22 -19.42 17.04
C GLY A 117 0.25 -18.18 17.82
N ASP A 118 1.12 -17.36 17.23
CA ASP A 118 1.65 -16.13 17.81
C ASP A 118 0.77 -14.94 17.44
N THR A 119 -0.33 -14.80 18.16
CA THR A 119 -1.34 -13.74 17.91
C THR A 119 -0.79 -12.35 18.20
N ALA A 120 0.16 -12.21 19.13
CA ALA A 120 0.80 -10.93 19.43
C ALA A 120 1.66 -10.44 18.26
N ARG A 121 2.46 -11.33 17.66
CA ARG A 121 3.22 -11.02 16.45
C ARG A 121 2.28 -10.74 15.28
N ALA A 122 1.21 -11.52 15.12
CA ALA A 122 0.24 -11.31 14.03
C ALA A 122 -0.42 -9.91 14.12
N ALA A 123 -0.77 -9.48 15.34
CA ALA A 123 -1.31 -8.14 15.58
C ALA A 123 -0.28 -7.05 15.25
N ALA A 124 0.97 -7.21 15.70
CA ALA A 124 2.03 -6.25 15.43
C ALA A 124 2.31 -6.08 13.92
N GLU A 125 2.39 -7.19 13.18
CA GLU A 125 2.59 -7.21 11.73
C GLU A 125 1.41 -6.53 10.99
N ALA A 126 0.17 -6.81 11.40
CA ALA A 126 -1.02 -6.21 10.81
C ALA A 126 -1.11 -4.70 11.12
N ALA A 127 -0.76 -4.28 12.34
CA ALA A 127 -0.71 -2.88 12.72
C ALA A 127 0.37 -2.11 11.94
N GLU A 128 1.56 -2.69 11.78
CA GLU A 128 2.63 -2.08 10.98
C GLU A 128 2.23 -1.95 9.51
N LEU A 129 1.59 -2.97 8.94
CA LEU A 129 1.06 -2.92 7.58
C LEU A 129 0.02 -1.80 7.42
N ALA A 130 -0.89 -1.66 8.37
CA ALA A 130 -1.88 -0.58 8.36
C ALA A 130 -1.20 0.79 8.36
N GLU A 131 -0.23 1.03 9.26
CA GLU A 131 0.44 2.33 9.36
C GLU A 131 1.23 2.68 8.10
N ARG A 132 1.96 1.71 7.51
CA ARG A 132 2.67 1.90 6.25
C ARG A 132 1.72 2.23 5.09
N THR A 133 0.56 1.59 5.07
CA THR A 133 -0.47 1.84 4.05
C THR A 133 -1.09 3.24 4.21
N ARG A 134 -1.35 3.69 5.45
CA ARG A 134 -1.81 5.07 5.71
C ARG A 134 -0.77 6.11 5.35
N GLU A 135 0.50 5.86 5.67
CA GLU A 135 1.59 6.75 5.27
C GLU A 135 1.70 6.87 3.75
N ALA A 136 1.42 5.80 3.01
CA ALA A 136 1.26 5.84 1.55
C ALA A 136 0.16 6.80 1.14
N ALA A 137 -1.03 6.63 1.70
CA ALA A 137 -2.21 7.43 1.38
C ALA A 137 -1.93 8.91 1.64
N ARG A 138 -1.37 9.26 2.81
CA ARG A 138 -0.98 10.63 3.17
C ARG A 138 0.00 11.26 2.18
N ARG A 139 0.96 10.50 1.67
CA ARG A 139 1.93 11.01 0.69
C ARG A 139 1.36 11.11 -0.72
N VAL A 140 0.47 10.21 -1.10
CA VAL A 140 -0.29 10.31 -2.35
C VAL A 140 -1.15 11.57 -2.32
N GLU A 141 -1.80 11.86 -1.19
CA GLU A 141 -2.53 13.11 -0.99
C GLU A 141 -1.60 14.33 -1.04
N ALA A 142 -0.46 14.30 -0.35
CA ALA A 142 0.52 15.38 -0.43
C ALA A 142 1.03 15.64 -1.86
N ALA A 143 1.18 14.59 -2.67
CA ALA A 143 1.53 14.72 -4.08
C ALA A 143 0.39 15.33 -4.90
N ARG A 144 -0.86 14.97 -4.59
CA ARG A 144 -2.05 15.58 -5.19
C ARG A 144 -2.10 17.07 -4.88
N SER A 145 -1.94 17.48 -3.62
CA SER A 145 -1.97 18.89 -3.21
C SER A 145 -0.82 19.73 -3.79
N ALA A 146 0.23 19.09 -4.31
CA ALA A 146 1.34 19.76 -4.99
C ALA A 146 1.06 20.01 -6.49
N LEU A 147 -0.04 19.47 -7.04
CA LEU A 147 -0.45 19.73 -8.42
C LEU A 147 -1.14 21.10 -8.53
N PRO A 148 -0.94 21.83 -9.64
CA PRO A 148 -1.57 23.12 -9.81
C PRO A 148 -3.10 22.98 -9.93
N GLY A 149 -3.85 23.76 -9.14
CA GLY A 149 -5.32 23.77 -9.16
C GLY A 149 -5.97 22.52 -8.55
N SER A 150 -5.31 21.89 -7.57
CA SER A 150 -5.81 20.79 -6.72
C SER A 150 -6.73 21.26 -5.61
#